data_AF-A0AA97NYA5-F1
#
_entry.id   AF-A0AA97NYA5-F1
#
_cell.length_a   1.000
_cell.length_b   1.000
_cell.length_c   1.000
_cell.angle_alpha   90.00
_cell.angle_beta   90.00
_cell.angle_gamma   90.00
#
_symmetry.space_group_name_H-M   'P 1'
#
loop_
_entity.id
_entity.type
_entity.pdbx_description
1 polymer ?
#
loop_
_entity_poly.entity_id
_entity_poly.type
_entity_poly.pdbx_seq_one_letter_code
_entity_poly.pdbx_strand_id
1 'polypeptide(L)'
;MAHVPPGIGGFPTSTSASPSTLPPSSVTVIVSVTSVTTSTALTTSTTITATTSSTITTSTSTTTNTMVETQTPYVRTIIRHHDAHRANHSAPALAWSDSLAGTAQSIAETCIFQHNTTADSGDYGQNIVAGVPENQMGIVVTDTFYNP
;
A
#
# COMPACT_ATOMS: atom_id res chain seq x y z
N MET A 1 20.21 41.49 -55.58
CA MET A 1 19.06 40.57 -55.78
C MET A 1 19.61 39.20 -56.14
N ALA A 2 19.60 38.25 -55.22
CA ALA A 2 19.78 36.83 -55.51
C ALA A 2 19.17 36.03 -54.36
N HIS A 3 18.01 35.46 -54.66
CA HIS A 3 17.25 34.49 -53.89
C HIS A 3 17.79 33.09 -54.21
N VAL A 4 17.95 32.23 -53.19
CA VAL A 4 18.29 30.80 -53.32
C VAL A 4 17.44 30.02 -52.29
N PRO A 5 16.93 28.82 -52.64
CA PRO A 5 15.57 28.33 -52.34
C PRO A 5 15.46 27.35 -51.14
N PRO A 6 14.23 26.88 -50.80
CA PRO A 6 14.01 25.87 -49.78
C PRO A 6 14.33 24.46 -50.29
N GLY A 7 15.21 23.76 -49.58
CA GLY A 7 15.65 22.39 -49.88
C GLY A 7 14.92 21.34 -49.05
N ILE A 8 14.02 20.64 -49.72
CA ILE A 8 13.33 19.40 -49.34
C ILE A 8 14.31 18.21 -49.19
N GLY A 9 14.06 17.35 -48.21
CA GLY A 9 14.62 16.01 -48.08
C GLY A 9 14.09 15.41 -46.77
N GLY A 10 13.16 14.45 -46.75
CA GLY A 10 13.06 13.27 -47.59
C GLY A 10 13.66 12.09 -46.84
N PHE A 11 12.93 11.53 -45.88
CA PHE A 11 13.28 10.28 -45.20
C PHE A 11 12.00 9.51 -44.79
N PRO A 12 12.08 8.16 -44.67
CA PRO A 12 11.19 7.29 -45.40
C PRO A 12 10.23 6.47 -44.51
N THR A 13 9.19 5.96 -45.18
CA THR A 13 8.46 4.71 -44.88
C THR A 13 8.01 4.47 -43.44
N SER A 14 6.77 4.87 -43.14
CA SER A 14 6.04 4.39 -41.97
C SER A 14 5.64 2.91 -42.19
N THR A 15 6.43 1.99 -41.65
CA THR A 15 6.08 0.57 -41.59
C THR A 15 4.87 0.39 -40.67
N SER A 16 3.73 0.04 -41.27
CA SER A 16 2.51 -0.33 -40.55
C SER A 16 2.73 -1.63 -39.79
N ALA A 17 2.80 -1.56 -38.46
CA ALA A 17 2.79 -2.74 -37.60
C ALA A 17 1.34 -3.18 -37.38
N SER A 18 1.01 -4.37 -37.88
CA SER A 18 -0.28 -5.04 -37.68
C SER A 18 -0.49 -5.41 -36.20
N PRO A 19 -1.70 -5.26 -35.63
CA PRO A 19 -1.98 -5.76 -34.29
C PRO A 19 -2.06 -7.29 -34.30
N SER A 20 -1.07 -7.95 -33.71
CA SER A 20 -1.11 -9.38 -33.46
C SER A 20 -1.97 -9.66 -32.22
N THR A 21 -3.23 -10.06 -32.44
CA THR A 21 -4.13 -10.54 -31.39
C THR A 21 -3.75 -11.97 -31.00
N LEU A 22 -3.14 -12.14 -29.83
CA LEU A 22 -3.02 -13.44 -29.18
C LEU A 22 -4.38 -13.84 -28.58
N PRO A 23 -4.81 -15.11 -28.71
CA PRO A 23 -6.05 -15.58 -28.09
C PRO A 23 -5.91 -15.61 -26.55
N PRO A 24 -6.99 -15.35 -25.78
CA PRO A 24 -6.96 -15.57 -24.35
C PRO A 24 -6.88 -17.07 -24.06
N SER A 25 -5.74 -17.53 -23.53
CA SER A 25 -5.62 -18.85 -22.92
C SER A 25 -6.37 -18.85 -21.58
N SER A 26 -7.59 -19.40 -21.55
CA SER A 26 -8.25 -19.76 -20.31
C SER A 26 -7.55 -20.98 -19.70
N VAL A 27 -6.69 -20.77 -18.71
CA VAL A 27 -6.20 -21.83 -17.83
C VAL A 27 -7.14 -21.89 -16.63
N THR A 28 -8.00 -22.90 -16.58
CA THR A 28 -8.83 -23.20 -15.41
C THR A 28 -7.95 -23.81 -14.33
N VAL A 29 -7.63 -23.05 -13.28
CA VAL A 29 -6.96 -23.56 -12.07
C VAL A 29 -8.02 -24.26 -11.20
N ILE A 30 -7.94 -25.59 -11.09
CA ILE A 30 -8.76 -26.37 -10.17
C ILE A 30 -8.10 -26.35 -8.79
N VAL A 31 -8.65 -25.57 -7.86
CA VAL A 31 -8.23 -25.59 -6.45
C VAL A 31 -8.98 -26.72 -5.74
N SER A 32 -8.27 -27.78 -5.36
CA SER A 32 -8.79 -28.77 -4.40
C SER A 32 -8.69 -28.19 -3.00
N VAL A 33 -9.84 -27.90 -2.39
CA VAL A 33 -9.93 -27.56 -0.95
C VAL A 33 -10.22 -28.82 -0.15
N THR A 34 -9.19 -29.37 0.50
CA THR A 34 -9.36 -30.47 1.46
C THR A 34 -9.81 -29.89 2.79
N SER A 35 -11.11 -29.93 3.07
CA SER A 35 -11.68 -29.55 4.37
C SER A 35 -11.42 -30.64 5.41
N VAL A 36 -10.53 -30.38 6.38
CA VAL A 36 -10.36 -31.22 7.58
C VAL A 36 -11.26 -30.70 8.70
N THR A 37 -12.42 -31.33 8.86
CA THR A 37 -13.27 -31.19 10.05
C THR A 37 -12.85 -32.21 11.09
N THR A 38 -12.17 -31.80 12.16
CA THR A 38 -11.98 -32.63 13.35
C THR A 38 -12.88 -32.12 14.45
N SER A 39 -13.95 -32.87 14.67
CA SER A 39 -14.92 -32.71 15.75
C SER A 39 -14.46 -33.50 16.97
N THR A 40 -14.23 -32.84 18.09
CA THR A 40 -14.27 -33.45 19.43
C THR A 40 -15.16 -32.60 20.32
N ALA A 41 -16.41 -33.04 20.45
CA ALA A 41 -17.33 -32.59 21.48
C ALA A 41 -16.92 -33.22 22.81
N LEU A 42 -16.75 -32.39 23.85
CA LEU A 42 -16.88 -32.84 25.23
C LEU A 42 -17.80 -31.88 25.98
N THR A 43 -18.96 -32.41 26.31
CA THR A 43 -20.05 -31.82 27.06
C THR A 43 -19.70 -31.76 28.54
N THR A 44 -19.82 -30.58 29.15
CA THR A 44 -20.09 -30.47 30.59
C THR A 44 -21.14 -29.40 30.79
N SER A 45 -22.28 -29.85 31.30
CA SER A 45 -23.47 -29.06 31.59
C SER A 45 -23.20 -28.14 32.78
N THR A 46 -23.51 -26.85 32.65
CA THR A 46 -23.75 -26.00 33.82
C THR A 46 -24.84 -24.99 33.50
N THR A 47 -25.82 -25.00 34.39
CA THR A 47 -27.10 -24.33 34.48
C THR A 47 -27.17 -22.90 33.95
N ILE A 48 -28.21 -22.66 33.14
CA ILE A 48 -28.73 -21.37 32.70
C ILE A 48 -29.35 -20.59 33.87
N THR A 49 -28.90 -19.35 34.08
CA THR A 49 -29.69 -18.33 34.77
C THR A 49 -29.49 -17.01 34.04
N ALA A 50 -30.59 -16.48 33.50
CA ALA A 50 -30.63 -15.22 32.76
C ALA A 50 -30.40 -14.03 33.71
N THR A 51 -29.54 -13.09 33.31
CA THR A 51 -29.63 -11.71 33.80
C THR A 51 -29.18 -10.75 32.70
N THR A 52 -30.10 -9.85 32.40
CA THR A 52 -30.03 -8.74 31.45
C THR A 52 -28.92 -7.75 31.81
N SER A 53 -28.38 -7.10 30.78
CA SER A 53 -27.46 -5.94 30.81
C SER A 53 -25.98 -6.27 31.01
N SER A 54 -25.22 -6.17 29.91
CA SER A 54 -23.77 -6.03 29.97
C SER A 54 -23.38 -4.91 29.01
N THR A 55 -23.07 -3.79 29.65
CA THR A 55 -22.48 -2.57 29.15
C THR A 55 -21.36 -2.83 28.16
N ILE A 56 -21.34 -2.03 27.09
CA ILE A 56 -20.21 -1.83 26.19
C ILE A 56 -18.98 -1.51 27.05
N THR A 57 -18.13 -2.50 27.32
CA THR A 57 -16.77 -2.25 27.77
C THR A 57 -16.02 -1.70 26.58
N THR A 58 -16.07 -0.38 26.44
CA THR A 58 -15.03 0.39 25.78
C THR A 58 -13.72 0.00 26.45
N SER A 59 -13.02 -0.95 25.85
CA SER A 59 -11.60 -1.14 26.10
C SER A 59 -10.93 0.13 25.62
N THR A 60 -10.86 1.12 26.51
CA THR A 60 -9.93 2.22 26.39
C THR A 60 -8.56 1.58 26.51
N SER A 61 -8.01 1.16 25.37
CA SER A 61 -6.57 1.00 25.21
C SER A 61 -5.98 2.39 25.43
N THR A 62 -5.70 2.71 26.69
CA THR A 62 -4.70 3.69 27.06
C THR A 62 -3.34 3.16 26.64
N THR A 63 -3.08 3.10 25.33
CA THR A 63 -1.72 3.21 24.84
C THR A 63 -1.35 4.67 25.01
N THR A 64 -0.60 4.91 26.07
CA THR A 64 0.13 6.14 26.37
C THR A 64 0.56 6.84 25.09
N ASN A 65 -0.01 8.02 24.86
CA ASN A 65 0.32 8.97 23.78
C ASN A 65 1.73 9.59 23.98
N THR A 66 2.66 8.85 24.58
CA THR A 66 4.00 9.26 24.99
C THR A 66 5.02 8.91 23.90
N MET A 67 4.69 9.24 22.66
CA MET A 67 5.63 9.24 21.53
C MET A 67 5.28 10.37 20.54
N VAL A 68 4.69 11.46 21.04
CA VAL A 68 4.28 12.61 20.20
C VAL A 68 5.18 13.84 20.42
N GLU A 69 6.15 13.79 21.33
CA GLU A 69 7.07 14.91 21.57
C GLU A 69 8.33 14.86 20.67
N THR A 70 8.78 13.67 20.23
CA THR A 70 10.08 13.51 19.51
C THR A 70 9.98 13.24 18.01
N GLN A 71 8.77 13.02 17.47
CA GLN A 71 8.59 12.70 16.04
C GLN A 71 8.55 13.97 15.18
N THR A 72 9.28 13.95 14.05
CA THR A 72 9.30 15.08 13.11
C THR A 72 7.90 15.36 12.52
N PRO A 73 7.63 16.58 12.02
CA PRO A 73 6.38 16.89 11.34
C PRO A 73 6.07 15.93 10.18
N TYR A 74 7.10 15.46 9.47
CA TYR A 74 6.99 14.46 8.42
C TYR A 74 6.40 13.15 8.94
N VAL A 75 7.04 12.55 9.96
CA VAL A 75 6.62 11.24 10.50
C VAL A 75 5.20 11.32 11.05
N ARG A 76 4.86 12.40 11.77
CA ARG A 76 3.48 12.61 12.24
C ARG A 76 2.47 12.68 11.11
N THR A 77 2.81 13.33 10.00
CA THR A 77 1.94 13.44 8.83
C THR A 77 1.71 12.07 8.20
N ILE A 78 2.78 11.31 7.96
CA ILE A 78 2.69 9.97 7.36
C ILE A 78 1.83 9.04 8.23
N ILE A 79 2.13 8.91 9.52
CA ILE A 79 1.40 8.03 10.44
C ILE A 79 -0.07 8.45 10.54
N ARG A 80 -0.36 9.74 10.75
CA ARG A 80 -1.73 10.24 10.89
C ARG A 80 -2.62 9.89 9.70
N HIS A 81 -2.12 10.11 8.47
CA HIS A 81 -2.93 9.87 7.28
C HIS A 81 -3.12 8.36 7.01
N HIS A 82 -2.12 7.53 7.26
CA HIS A 82 -2.29 6.08 7.17
C HIS A 82 -3.30 5.57 8.22
N ASP A 83 -3.18 6.00 9.46
CA ASP A 83 -4.03 5.50 10.55
C ASP A 83 -5.47 5.97 10.43
N ALA A 84 -5.73 7.16 9.87
CA ALA A 84 -7.09 7.60 9.55
C ALA A 84 -7.81 6.60 8.62
N HIS A 85 -7.12 6.14 7.58
CA HIS A 85 -7.67 5.18 6.62
C HIS A 85 -7.74 3.75 7.15
N ARG A 86 -6.78 3.36 8.00
CA ARG A 86 -6.79 2.06 8.68
C ARG A 86 -7.93 1.95 9.68
N ALA A 87 -8.22 3.02 10.43
CA ALA A 87 -9.32 3.08 11.37
C ALA A 87 -10.68 2.89 10.66
N ASN A 88 -10.87 3.45 9.47
CA ASN A 88 -12.07 3.24 8.66
C ASN A 88 -12.28 1.77 8.25
N HIS A 89 -11.21 0.97 8.29
CA HIS A 89 -11.22 -0.47 8.00
C HIS A 89 -11.08 -1.35 9.25
N SER A 90 -11.26 -0.78 10.44
CA SER A 90 -11.06 -1.48 11.73
C SER A 90 -9.67 -2.12 11.87
N ALA A 91 -8.67 -1.61 11.16
CA ALA A 91 -7.30 -2.08 11.25
C ALA A 91 -6.55 -1.35 12.39
N PRO A 92 -5.65 -2.04 13.13
CA PRO A 92 -4.86 -1.42 14.20
C PRO A 92 -4.00 -0.25 13.69
N ALA A 93 -3.69 0.72 14.54
CA ALA A 93 -2.76 1.81 14.21
C ALA A 93 -1.35 1.28 13.91
N LEU A 94 -0.62 2.00 13.05
CA LEU A 94 0.78 1.71 12.72
C LEU A 94 1.72 2.27 13.79
N ALA A 95 2.88 1.63 13.90
CA ALA A 95 4.05 2.20 14.55
C ALA A 95 5.08 2.58 13.48
N TRP A 96 5.74 3.72 13.67
CA TRP A 96 6.88 4.10 12.84
C TRP A 96 8.07 3.16 13.10
N SER A 97 8.84 2.86 12.06
CA SER A 97 10.07 2.08 12.16
C SER A 97 11.21 2.82 11.48
N ASP A 98 12.22 3.21 12.26
CA ASP A 98 13.40 3.91 11.73
C ASP A 98 14.19 3.05 10.75
N SER A 99 14.16 1.72 10.92
CA SER A 99 14.76 0.77 9.98
C SER A 99 14.08 0.85 8.60
N LEU A 100 12.75 0.74 8.57
CA LEU A 100 11.99 0.85 7.31
C LEU A 100 12.14 2.24 6.67
N ALA A 101 12.22 3.29 7.49
CA ALA A 101 12.49 4.64 7.01
C ALA A 101 13.88 4.76 6.36
N GLY A 102 14.91 4.17 6.96
CA GLY A 102 16.26 4.13 6.39
C GLY A 102 16.34 3.34 5.09
N THR A 103 15.64 2.21 5.00
CA THR A 103 15.52 1.45 3.74
C THR A 103 14.83 2.27 2.66
N ALA A 104 13.69 2.91 2.98
CA ALA A 104 12.95 3.75 2.04
C ALA A 104 13.78 4.95 1.56
N GLN A 105 14.54 5.58 2.46
CA GLN A 105 15.48 6.65 2.11
C GLN A 105 16.55 6.15 1.13
N SER A 106 17.19 5.02 1.43
CA SER A 106 18.24 4.45 0.57
C SER A 106 17.73 4.11 -0.84
N ILE A 107 16.48 3.63 -0.95
CA ILE A 107 15.83 3.39 -2.25
C ILE A 107 15.54 4.73 -2.96
N ALA A 108 14.97 5.70 -2.26
CA ALA A 108 14.61 7.00 -2.84
C ALA A 108 15.84 7.76 -3.37
N GLU A 109 16.98 7.68 -2.66
CA GLU A 109 18.25 8.30 -3.07
C GLU A 109 18.79 7.78 -4.41
N THR A 110 18.41 6.57 -4.83
CA THR A 110 18.77 6.04 -6.17
C THR A 110 18.14 6.83 -7.31
N CYS A 111 17.05 7.57 -7.03
CA CYS A 111 16.28 8.31 -8.03
C CYS A 111 15.72 7.43 -9.16
N ILE A 112 15.58 6.11 -8.94
CA ILE A 112 14.95 5.17 -9.86
C ILE A 112 13.49 4.97 -9.42
N PHE A 113 12.54 5.38 -10.28
CA PHE A 113 11.12 5.19 -10.00
C PHE A 113 10.66 3.76 -10.32
N GLN A 114 11.06 2.82 -9.47
CA GLN A 114 10.72 1.40 -9.56
C GLN A 114 10.73 0.77 -8.16
N HIS A 115 9.90 -0.26 -7.93
CA HIS A 115 10.00 -1.07 -6.72
C HIS A 115 11.35 -1.76 -6.62
N ASN A 116 11.96 -1.73 -5.44
CA ASN A 116 13.16 -2.49 -5.12
C ASN A 116 12.87 -3.38 -3.90
N THR A 117 12.39 -4.59 -4.14
CA THR A 117 12.06 -5.57 -3.08
C THR A 117 13.27 -6.38 -2.63
N THR A 118 14.48 -5.99 -3.02
CA THR A 118 15.73 -6.69 -2.69
C THR A 118 16.66 -5.87 -1.79
N ALA A 119 16.33 -4.60 -1.54
CA ALA A 119 17.04 -3.81 -0.55
C ALA A 119 16.73 -4.36 0.86
N ASP A 120 17.77 -4.51 1.68
CA ASP A 120 17.74 -5.18 2.97
C ASP A 120 17.12 -6.60 2.89
N SER A 121 16.22 -6.98 3.80
CA SER A 121 15.60 -8.31 3.79
C SER A 121 14.56 -8.49 2.66
N GLY A 122 14.05 -7.40 2.08
CA GLY A 122 12.96 -7.44 1.10
C GLY A 122 11.57 -7.79 1.68
N ASP A 123 11.49 -8.13 2.97
CA ASP A 123 10.25 -8.56 3.65
C ASP A 123 9.36 -7.37 4.05
N TYR A 124 9.13 -6.44 3.13
CA TYR A 124 8.28 -5.26 3.34
C TYR A 124 7.55 -4.84 2.04
N GLY A 125 6.36 -4.28 2.19
CA GLY A 125 5.60 -3.66 1.10
C GLY A 125 6.13 -2.26 0.75
N GLN A 126 5.84 -1.78 -0.45
CA GLN A 126 6.30 -0.47 -0.94
C GLN A 126 5.17 0.29 -1.63
N ASN A 127 4.98 1.55 -1.24
CA ASN A 127 4.24 2.54 -2.02
C ASN A 127 5.26 3.57 -2.51
N ILE A 128 5.21 3.96 -3.78
CA ILE A 128 6.19 4.90 -4.38
C ILE A 128 5.47 6.06 -5.07
N VAL A 129 5.99 7.27 -4.87
CA VAL A 129 5.54 8.50 -5.54
C VAL A 129 6.77 9.31 -5.96
N ALA A 130 6.65 10.12 -7.00
CA ALA A 130 7.69 11.04 -7.45
C ALA A 130 7.09 12.41 -7.79
N GLY A 131 7.92 13.46 -7.73
CA GLY A 131 7.54 14.81 -8.15
C GLY A 131 6.66 15.59 -7.17
N VAL A 132 6.56 15.15 -5.91
CA VAL A 132 5.74 15.80 -4.88
C VAL A 132 6.62 16.32 -3.73
N PRO A 133 6.43 17.57 -3.26
CA PRO A 133 7.19 18.09 -2.12
C PRO A 133 6.76 17.46 -0.78
N GLU A 134 7.67 17.44 0.19
CA GLU A 134 7.48 16.84 1.52
C GLU A 134 6.22 17.34 2.25
N ASN A 135 5.91 18.63 2.13
CA ASN A 135 4.75 19.25 2.78
C ASN A 135 3.39 18.79 2.21
N GLN A 136 3.38 18.00 1.12
CA GLN A 136 2.16 17.44 0.51
C GLN A 136 1.99 15.94 0.78
N MET A 137 2.82 15.32 1.62
CA MET A 137 2.77 13.86 1.80
C MET A 137 1.47 13.35 2.42
N GLY A 138 0.75 14.18 3.19
CA GLY A 138 -0.60 13.83 3.65
C GLY A 138 -1.61 13.67 2.51
N ILE A 139 -1.48 14.50 1.46
CA ILE A 139 -2.28 14.40 0.23
C ILE A 139 -1.88 13.13 -0.52
N VAL A 140 -0.58 12.87 -0.69
CA VAL A 140 -0.11 11.64 -1.36
C VAL A 140 -0.72 10.39 -0.72
N VAL A 141 -0.64 10.26 0.60
CA VAL A 141 -1.17 9.08 1.30
C VAL A 141 -2.68 8.94 1.08
N THR A 142 -3.41 10.05 1.06
CA THR A 142 -4.87 10.04 1.03
C THR A 142 -5.43 9.93 -0.39
N ASP A 143 -4.94 10.76 -1.29
CA ASP A 143 -5.49 10.94 -2.64
C ASP A 143 -4.75 10.06 -3.65
N THR A 144 -3.43 9.90 -3.52
CA THR A 144 -2.66 9.11 -4.50
C THR A 144 -2.66 7.61 -4.16
N PHE A 145 -2.43 7.23 -2.90
CA PHE A 145 -2.28 5.82 -2.55
C PHE A 145 -3.57 5.14 -2.13
N TYR A 146 -4.46 5.85 -1.44
CA TYR A 146 -5.69 5.26 -0.90
C TYR A 146 -6.90 5.41 -1.83
N ASN A 147 -7.01 6.54 -2.53
CA ASN A 147 -8.11 6.82 -3.45
C ASN A 147 -7.63 7.12 -4.90
N PRO A 148 -6.97 6.15 -5.56
CA PRO A 148 -6.34 6.35 -6.87
C PRO A 148 -7.33 6.55 -8.03
#